data_AF-A0A510UTV7-F1
#
_entry.id   AF-A0A510UTV7-F1
#
_cell.length_a   1.000
_cell.length_b   1.000
_cell.length_c   1.000
_cell.angle_alpha   90.00
_cell.angle_beta   90.00
_cell.angle_gamma   90.00
#
_symmetry.space_group_name_H-M   'P 1'
#
loop_
_entity.id
_entity.type
_entity.pdbx_description
1 polymer ?
#
loop_
_entity_poly.entity_id
_entity_poly.type
_entity_poly.pdbx_seq_one_letter_code
_entity_poly.pdbx_strand_id
1 'polypeptide(L)'
;MPAAVDVPDDRLVERVLASAQEWLATPLDWLGERTDLELALVAAAVVTLLVVVRTLIRRRVRGGPRPGEIWFARVPFDDGPGAKDRPVLVLRRERRRVVVARFTSQDKSGRRDHVRAPAGLPGMLVQGWVDLAPRTLPRGAFRRRVGDAGAATVLWFEQAREKAAPAP
;
A
#
# COMPACT_ATOMS: atom_id res chain seq x y z
N MET A 1 3.95 -70.42 -31.50
CA MET A 1 2.57 -69.86 -31.46
C MET A 1 2.67 -68.43 -30.95
N PRO A 2 2.37 -67.41 -31.76
CA PRO A 2 2.34 -66.03 -31.27
C PRO A 2 1.05 -65.77 -30.49
N ALA A 3 1.16 -65.02 -29.39
CA ALA A 3 0.05 -64.60 -28.55
C ALA A 3 -0.79 -63.55 -29.28
N ALA A 4 -2.10 -63.76 -29.33
CA ALA A 4 -3.05 -62.76 -29.80
C ALA A 4 -3.03 -61.58 -28.82
N VAL A 5 -2.60 -60.43 -29.30
CA VAL A 5 -2.74 -59.16 -28.58
C VAL A 5 -4.22 -58.83 -28.57
N ASP A 6 -4.79 -58.69 -27.38
CA ASP A 6 -6.19 -58.30 -27.17
C ASP A 6 -6.36 -56.86 -27.66
N VAL A 7 -7.03 -56.70 -28.80
CA VAL A 7 -7.36 -55.40 -29.39
C VAL A 7 -8.57 -54.87 -28.60
N PRO A 8 -8.48 -53.70 -27.95
CA PRO A 8 -9.60 -53.15 -27.19
C PRO A 8 -10.84 -53.05 -28.09
N ASP A 9 -11.99 -53.49 -27.59
CA ASP A 9 -13.28 -53.40 -28.31
C ASP A 9 -13.50 -51.96 -28.79
N ASP A 10 -13.41 -51.75 -30.10
CA ASP A 10 -13.51 -50.43 -30.75
C ASP A 10 -14.81 -49.72 -30.33
N ARG A 11 -15.87 -50.48 -30.01
CA ARG A 11 -17.14 -49.93 -29.52
C ARG A 11 -17.07 -49.37 -28.11
N LEU A 12 -16.18 -49.87 -27.25
CA LEU A 12 -15.95 -49.31 -25.93
C LEU A 12 -15.17 -47.99 -26.04
N VAL A 13 -14.15 -47.96 -26.90
CA VAL A 13 -13.36 -46.76 -27.18
C VAL A 13 -14.24 -45.68 -27.80
N GLU A 14 -15.07 -46.01 -28.77
CA GLU A 14 -16.03 -45.08 -29.38
C GLU A 14 -17.06 -44.55 -28.37
N ARG A 15 -17.58 -45.39 -27.47
CA ARG A 15 -18.53 -44.95 -26.42
C ARG A 15 -17.88 -44.02 -25.39
N VAL A 16 -16.64 -44.30 -25.01
CA VAL A 16 -15.88 -43.45 -24.07
C VAL A 16 -15.52 -42.12 -24.72
N LEU A 17 -15.14 -42.13 -26.00
CA LEU A 17 -14.82 -40.90 -26.74
C LEU A 17 -16.07 -40.06 -27.00
N ALA A 18 -17.20 -40.67 -27.38
CA ALA A 18 -18.47 -39.97 -27.55
C ALA A 18 -18.95 -39.34 -26.22
N SER A 19 -18.84 -40.09 -25.11
CA SER A 19 -19.15 -39.55 -23.78
C SER A 19 -18.19 -38.42 -23.40
N ALA A 20 -16.89 -38.56 -23.63
CA ALA A 20 -15.92 -37.49 -23.34
C ALA A 20 -16.18 -36.23 -24.18
N GLN A 21 -16.62 -36.37 -25.43
CA GLN A 21 -17.00 -35.24 -26.29
C GLN A 21 -18.24 -34.52 -25.78
N GLU A 22 -19.28 -35.24 -25.33
CA GLU A 22 -20.49 -34.62 -24.75
C GLU A 22 -20.20 -33.88 -23.43
N TRP A 23 -19.34 -34.44 -22.58
CA TRP A 23 -18.94 -33.84 -21.30
C TRP A 23 -18.01 -32.64 -21.46
N LEU A 24 -17.23 -32.55 -22.55
CA LEU A 24 -16.36 -31.42 -22.85
C LEU A 24 -17.03 -30.32 -23.68
N ALA A 25 -18.08 -30.65 -24.45
CA ALA A 25 -18.82 -29.68 -25.26
C ALA A 25 -19.64 -28.72 -24.39
N THR A 26 -20.28 -29.20 -23.31
CA THR A 26 -21.18 -28.37 -22.49
C THR A 26 -20.51 -27.15 -21.84
N PRO A 27 -19.28 -27.25 -21.28
CA PRO A 27 -18.56 -26.08 -20.74
C PRO A 27 -17.98 -25.15 -21.82
N LEU A 28 -17.64 -25.67 -23.00
CA LEU A 28 -17.09 -24.88 -24.11
C LEU A 28 -18.19 -24.14 -24.89
N ASP A 29 -19.37 -24.75 -25.04
CA ASP A 29 -20.52 -24.13 -25.71
C ASP A 29 -21.11 -22.99 -24.86
N TRP A 30 -21.08 -23.12 -23.52
CA TRP A 30 -21.41 -22.04 -22.58
C TRP A 30 -20.49 -20.81 -22.72
N LEU A 31 -19.26 -21.02 -23.20
CA LEU A 31 -18.29 -19.96 -23.55
C LEU A 31 -18.46 -19.43 -24.98
N GLY A 32 -19.07 -20.22 -25.88
CA GLY A 32 -19.33 -19.86 -27.29
C GLY A 32 -20.64 -19.13 -27.54
N GLU A 33 -21.62 -19.21 -26.63
CA GLU A 33 -22.93 -18.55 -26.77
C GLU A 33 -22.96 -17.08 -26.35
N ARG A 34 -21.91 -16.56 -25.69
CA ARG A 34 -21.80 -15.11 -25.48
C ARG A 34 -21.22 -14.46 -26.72
N THR A 35 -22.03 -13.63 -27.37
CA THR A 35 -21.59 -12.84 -28.54
C THR A 35 -20.29 -12.08 -28.25
N ASP A 36 -19.40 -11.96 -29.25
CA ASP A 36 -18.12 -11.23 -29.14
C ASP A 36 -18.27 -9.82 -28.54
N LEU A 37 -19.46 -9.21 -28.72
CA LEU A 37 -19.85 -7.91 -28.15
C LEU A 37 -19.97 -7.94 -26.61
N GLU A 38 -20.52 -8.99 -26.00
CA GLU A 38 -20.62 -9.08 -24.54
C GLU A 38 -19.24 -9.23 -23.89
N LEU A 39 -18.37 -10.06 -24.49
CA LEU A 39 -16.98 -10.20 -24.05
C LEU A 39 -16.22 -8.89 -24.21
N ALA A 40 -16.41 -8.17 -25.33
CA ALA A 40 -15.82 -6.85 -25.55
C ALA A 40 -16.31 -5.81 -24.54
N LEU A 41 -17.61 -5.78 -24.20
CA LEU A 41 -18.17 -4.88 -23.20
C LEU A 41 -17.66 -5.17 -21.79
N VAL A 42 -17.57 -6.44 -21.39
CA VAL A 42 -17.01 -6.85 -20.10
C VAL A 42 -15.54 -6.46 -20.01
N ALA A 43 -14.74 -6.73 -21.06
CA ALA A 43 -13.34 -6.33 -21.11
C ALA A 43 -13.18 -4.79 -21.02
N ALA A 44 -14.00 -4.03 -21.76
CA ALA A 44 -14.00 -2.57 -21.71
C ALA A 44 -14.38 -2.03 -20.33
N ALA A 45 -15.36 -2.64 -19.66
CA ALA A 45 -15.75 -2.29 -18.30
C ALA A 45 -14.63 -2.56 -17.28
N VAL A 46 -13.96 -3.71 -17.39
CA VAL A 46 -12.80 -4.05 -16.53
C VAL A 46 -11.64 -3.09 -16.75
N VAL A 47 -11.28 -2.79 -18.01
CA VAL A 47 -10.23 -1.81 -18.33
C VAL A 47 -10.59 -0.43 -17.79
N THR A 48 -11.84 0.00 -17.98
CA THR A 48 -12.34 1.28 -17.45
C THR A 48 -12.26 1.32 -15.93
N LEU A 49 -12.70 0.25 -15.25
CA LEU A 49 -12.61 0.13 -13.80
C LEU A 49 -11.15 0.19 -13.34
N LEU A 50 -10.24 -0.54 -13.99
CA LEU A 50 -8.81 -0.51 -13.67
C LEU A 50 -8.21 0.89 -13.88
N VAL A 51 -8.58 1.60 -14.95
CA VAL A 51 -8.14 2.98 -15.22
C VAL A 51 -8.69 3.94 -14.17
N VAL A 52 -9.97 3.84 -13.79
CA VAL A 52 -10.59 4.65 -12.74
C VAL A 52 -9.92 4.39 -11.40
N VAL A 53 -9.79 3.13 -10.99
CA VAL A 53 -9.11 2.73 -9.76
C VAL A 53 -7.66 3.24 -9.76
N ARG A 54 -6.91 3.03 -10.84
CA ARG A 54 -5.54 3.55 -11.00
C ARG A 54 -5.50 5.07 -10.91
N THR A 55 -6.46 5.78 -11.48
CA THR A 55 -6.54 7.24 -11.46
C THR A 55 -6.89 7.76 -10.07
N LEU A 56 -7.83 7.11 -9.36
CA LEU A 56 -8.21 7.46 -7.99
C LEU A 56 -7.06 7.18 -7.01
N ILE A 57 -6.35 6.06 -7.16
CA ILE A 57 -5.12 5.75 -6.40
C ILE A 57 -4.05 6.80 -6.68
N ARG A 58 -3.80 7.15 -7.96
CA ARG A 58 -2.84 8.20 -8.33
C ARG A 58 -3.22 9.57 -7.75
N ARG A 59 -4.51 9.94 -7.76
CA ARG A 59 -5.00 11.16 -7.11
C ARG A 59 -4.82 11.12 -5.60
N ARG A 60 -4.97 9.94 -4.97
CA ARG A 60 -4.64 9.76 -3.56
C ARG A 60 -3.16 10.06 -3.28
N VAL A 61 -2.27 9.51 -4.10
CA VAL A 61 -0.81 9.74 -3.99
C VAL A 61 -0.40 11.19 -4.33
N ARG A 62 -1.12 11.86 -5.25
CA ARG A 62 -0.82 13.25 -5.66
C ARG A 62 -1.40 14.33 -4.71
N GLY A 63 -2.24 13.95 -3.75
CA GLY A 63 -2.97 14.86 -2.88
C GLY A 63 -2.19 15.46 -1.71
N GLY A 64 -0.92 15.83 -1.89
CA GLY A 64 -0.03 16.32 -0.82
C GLY A 64 0.14 15.34 0.36
N PRO A 65 0.86 15.74 1.42
CA PRO A 65 1.11 14.88 2.57
C PRO A 65 -0.20 14.56 3.33
N ARG A 66 -0.38 13.29 3.72
CA ARG A 66 -1.58 12.79 4.43
C ARG A 66 -1.22 12.14 5.76
N PRO A 67 -2.13 12.18 6.76
CA PRO A 67 -1.95 11.48 8.03
C PRO A 67 -1.50 10.02 7.83
N GLY A 68 -0.48 9.59 8.58
CA GLY A 68 0.09 8.25 8.50
C GLY A 68 1.23 8.11 7.47
N GLU A 69 1.40 9.07 6.56
CA GLU A 69 2.50 9.01 5.60
C GLU A 69 3.82 9.50 6.19
N ILE A 70 4.92 8.88 5.75
CA ILE A 70 6.28 9.35 6.02
C ILE A 70 6.80 10.11 4.80
N TRP A 71 7.35 11.29 5.03
CA TRP A 71 7.89 12.17 3.99
C TRP A 71 9.27 12.70 4.38
N PHE A 72 10.15 12.91 3.41
CA PHE A 72 11.26 13.85 3.59
C PHE A 72 10.74 15.28 3.43
N ALA A 73 10.96 16.10 4.44
CA ALA A 73 10.60 17.51 4.45
C ALA A 73 11.76 18.36 4.96
N ARG A 74 11.80 19.62 4.50
CA ARG A 74 12.73 20.63 5.02
C ARG A 74 12.26 21.10 6.39
N VAL A 75 12.94 20.67 7.44
CA VAL A 75 12.61 21.00 8.84
C VAL A 75 13.63 22.00 9.39
N PRO A 76 13.19 23.17 9.88
CA PRO A 76 14.06 24.13 10.54
C PRO A 76 14.82 23.53 11.74
N PHE A 77 15.99 24.08 12.06
CA PHE A 77 16.66 23.77 13.32
C PHE A 77 15.95 24.44 14.50
N ASP A 78 16.14 23.87 15.69
CA ASP A 78 15.52 24.37 16.92
C ASP A 78 16.24 25.66 17.41
N ASP A 79 17.57 25.71 17.27
CA ASP A 79 18.43 26.72 17.92
C ASP A 79 19.12 27.69 16.94
N GLY A 80 18.66 27.82 15.69
CA GLY A 80 19.33 28.73 14.77
C GLY A 80 18.84 28.75 13.32
N PRO A 81 19.42 29.65 12.50
CA PRO A 81 19.08 29.75 11.09
C PRO A 81 19.49 28.47 10.35
N GLY A 82 18.56 27.94 9.57
CA GLY A 82 18.81 26.78 8.73
C GLY A 82 17.71 25.73 8.81
N ALA A 83 17.81 24.75 7.92
CA ALA A 83 16.90 23.62 7.88
C ALA A 83 17.62 22.40 7.32
N LYS A 84 17.13 21.22 7.69
CA LYS A 84 17.62 19.95 7.15
C LYS A 84 16.47 19.16 6.56
N ASP A 85 16.73 18.46 5.47
CA ASP A 85 15.80 17.46 4.95
C ASP A 85 15.79 16.27 5.91
N ARG A 86 14.64 16.03 6.53
CA ARG A 86 14.45 14.98 7.54
C ARG A 86 13.22 14.16 7.22
N PRO A 87 13.23 12.85 7.54
CA PRO A 87 12.01 12.08 7.53
C PRO A 87 11.07 12.61 8.62
N VAL A 88 9.80 12.78 8.28
CA VAL A 88 8.73 13.23 9.16
C VAL A 88 7.50 12.35 9.00
N LEU A 89 6.83 12.01 10.10
CA LEU A 89 5.51 11.39 10.09
C LEU A 89 4.46 12.48 10.00
N VAL A 90 3.58 12.40 9.02
CA VAL A 90 2.44 13.31 8.91
C VAL A 90 1.37 12.91 9.91
N LEU A 91 1.01 13.81 10.81
CA LEU A 91 0.02 13.57 11.85
C LEU A 91 -1.35 14.07 11.42
N ARG A 92 -1.40 15.32 10.94
CA ARG A 92 -2.64 15.94 10.46
C ARG A 92 -2.35 16.98 9.38
N ARG A 93 -3.31 17.15 8.47
CA ARG A 93 -3.26 18.15 7.41
C ARG A 93 -4.22 19.28 7.73
N GLU A 94 -3.72 20.50 7.72
CA GLU A 94 -4.53 21.72 7.78
C GLU A 94 -4.71 22.32 6.38
N ARG A 95 -5.43 23.44 6.28
CA ARG A 95 -5.73 24.10 5.00
C ARG A 95 -4.46 24.42 4.20
N ARG A 96 -3.46 25.04 4.83
CA ARG A 96 -2.18 25.47 4.19
C ARG A 96 -0.92 24.89 4.84
N ARG A 97 -1.07 24.17 5.95
CA ARG A 97 0.03 23.64 6.76
C ARG A 97 -0.18 22.16 7.03
N VAL A 98 0.88 21.50 7.46
CA VAL A 98 0.88 20.08 7.81
C VAL A 98 1.60 19.94 9.14
N VAL A 99 0.97 19.25 10.08
CA VAL A 99 1.58 18.98 11.39
C VAL A 99 2.23 17.61 11.33
N VAL A 100 3.47 17.55 11.80
CA VAL A 100 4.33 16.39 11.65
C VAL A 100 5.12 16.09 12.92
N ALA A 101 5.50 14.82 13.09
CA ALA A 101 6.53 14.40 14.04
C ALA A 101 7.85 14.19 13.30
N ARG A 102 8.97 14.66 13.87
CA ARG A 102 10.29 14.57 13.26
C ARG A 102 10.99 13.29 13.70
N PHE A 103 11.61 12.59 12.76
CA PHE A 103 12.51 11.48 13.07
C PHE A 103 13.98 11.91 13.11
N THR A 104 14.77 11.20 13.90
CA THR A 104 16.23 11.30 13.97
C THR A 104 16.86 9.93 14.14
N SER A 105 18.02 9.70 13.51
CA SER A 105 18.82 8.49 13.74
C SER A 105 19.78 8.61 14.92
N GLN A 106 20.01 9.83 15.42
CA GLN A 106 20.86 10.07 16.58
C GLN A 106 20.21 9.46 17.83
N ASP A 107 21.01 8.86 18.71
CA ASP A 107 20.51 8.35 19.97
C ASP A 107 19.90 9.47 20.84
N LYS A 108 18.72 9.19 21.39
CA LYS A 108 17.94 10.06 22.27
C LYS A 108 17.41 9.32 23.51
N SER A 109 18.03 8.20 23.86
CA SER A 109 17.68 7.39 25.04
C SER A 109 17.61 8.18 26.36
N GLY A 110 18.49 9.17 26.57
CA GLY A 110 18.49 10.01 27.76
C GLY A 110 17.50 11.17 27.77
N ARG A 111 16.61 11.28 26.77
CA ARG A 111 15.79 12.46 26.50
C ARG A 111 14.30 12.14 26.58
N ARG A 112 13.59 12.78 27.52
CA ARG A 112 12.13 12.55 27.75
C ARG A 112 11.24 13.10 26.63
N ASP A 113 11.74 14.05 25.87
CA ASP A 113 11.08 14.65 24.69
C ASP A 113 11.17 13.75 23.45
N HIS A 114 11.74 12.55 23.56
CA HIS A 114 11.88 11.60 22.47
C HIS A 114 11.41 10.20 22.87
N VAL A 115 10.88 9.47 21.90
CA VAL A 115 10.53 8.06 22.04
C VAL A 115 11.15 7.25 20.91
N ARG A 116 11.50 5.99 21.17
CA ARG A 116 12.02 5.10 20.13
C ARG A 116 10.92 4.79 19.11
N ALA A 117 11.20 5.01 17.84
CA ALA A 117 10.24 4.77 16.76
C ALA A 117 9.89 3.27 16.65
N PRO A 118 8.70 2.89 16.18
CA PRO A 118 8.41 1.49 15.80
C PRO A 118 9.44 0.97 14.79
N ALA A 119 9.75 -0.32 14.87
CA ALA A 119 10.58 -0.98 13.87
C ALA A 119 9.80 -1.15 12.55
N GLY A 120 10.53 -1.27 11.43
CA GLY A 120 9.92 -1.56 10.12
C GLY A 120 9.16 -0.41 9.48
N LEU A 121 9.35 0.83 9.96
CA LEU A 121 8.74 2.00 9.31
C LEU A 121 9.23 2.15 7.86
N PRO A 122 8.34 2.50 6.91
CA PRO A 122 8.70 2.61 5.50
C PRO A 122 9.90 3.54 5.25
N GLY A 123 10.87 3.03 4.50
CA GLY A 123 12.08 3.75 4.07
C GLY A 123 13.01 4.24 5.19
N MET A 124 12.85 3.69 6.40
CA MET A 124 13.83 3.80 7.47
C MET A 124 14.78 2.61 7.41
N LEU A 125 16.08 2.86 7.21
CA LEU A 125 17.10 1.80 7.21
C LEU A 125 17.39 1.28 8.62
N VAL A 126 17.23 2.13 9.63
CA VAL A 126 17.47 1.81 11.04
C VAL A 126 16.33 2.36 11.89
N GLN A 127 16.05 1.68 13.00
CA GLN A 127 15.10 2.17 13.99
C GLN A 127 15.68 3.40 14.70
N GLY A 128 15.07 4.56 14.45
CA GLY A 128 15.47 5.82 15.05
C GLY A 128 14.62 6.25 16.24
N TRP A 129 14.67 7.53 16.53
CA TRP A 129 13.91 8.22 17.56
C TRP A 129 12.94 9.22 16.93
N VAL A 130 11.81 9.45 17.61
CA VAL A 130 10.80 10.44 17.25
C VAL A 130 10.78 11.54 18.29
N ASP A 131 10.81 12.77 17.82
CA ASP A 131 10.58 13.97 18.62
C ASP A 131 9.09 14.11 18.96
N LEU A 132 8.76 14.16 20.24
CA LEU A 132 7.40 14.24 20.77
C LEU A 132 6.80 15.66 20.69
N ALA A 133 7.57 16.67 20.26
CA ALA A 133 7.08 18.02 19.98
C ALA A 133 6.70 18.17 18.50
N PRO A 134 5.41 18.17 18.12
CA PRO A 134 5.01 18.27 16.73
C PRO A 134 5.43 19.60 16.11
N ARG A 135 5.80 19.55 14.83
CA ARG A 135 6.16 20.73 14.05
C ARG A 135 5.11 21.01 12.97
N THR A 136 4.82 22.28 12.76
CA THR A 136 3.89 22.71 11.71
C THR A 136 4.66 23.25 10.52
N LEU A 137 4.60 22.56 9.39
CA LEU A 137 5.35 22.88 8.18
C LEU A 137 4.42 23.37 7.05
N PRO A 138 4.88 24.29 6.19
CA PRO A 138 4.14 24.65 4.98
C PRO A 138 4.15 23.47 3.99
N ARG A 139 3.11 23.36 3.15
CA ARG A 139 3.01 22.26 2.16
C ARG A 139 4.20 22.18 1.21
N GLY A 140 4.81 23.32 0.88
CA GLY A 140 6.01 23.39 0.01
C GLY A 140 7.29 22.86 0.66
N ALA A 141 7.31 22.59 1.98
CA ALA A 141 8.47 22.00 2.65
C ALA A 141 8.62 20.50 2.35
N PHE A 142 7.57 19.83 1.89
CA PHE A 142 7.55 18.39 1.62
C PHE A 142 8.14 18.10 0.25
N ARG A 143 9.11 17.18 0.20
CA ARG A 143 9.92 16.91 -1.01
C ARG A 143 9.58 15.55 -1.60
N ARG A 144 9.80 14.48 -0.83
CA ARG A 144 9.66 13.09 -1.28
C ARG A 144 8.85 12.27 -0.30
N ARG A 145 7.77 11.65 -0.78
CA ARG A 145 7.03 10.63 -0.03
C ARG A 145 7.91 9.38 0.11
N VAL A 146 8.02 8.87 1.33
CA VAL A 146 8.78 7.66 1.65
C VAL A 146 7.87 6.45 1.65
N GLY A 147 6.71 6.54 2.31
CA GLY A 147 5.76 5.43 2.40
C GLY A 147 4.56 5.76 3.28
N ASP A 148 3.69 4.78 3.47
CA ASP A 148 2.55 4.85 4.38
C ASP A 148 2.82 3.98 5.61
N ALA A 149 2.91 4.59 6.78
CA ALA A 149 3.01 3.87 8.05
C ALA A 149 1.62 3.60 8.66
N GLY A 150 0.57 4.19 8.10
CA GLY A 150 -0.82 3.98 8.50
C GLY A 150 -1.24 4.75 9.76
N ALA A 151 -2.54 4.70 10.03
CA ALA A 151 -3.16 5.40 11.17
C ALA A 151 -2.68 4.87 12.53
N ALA A 152 -2.31 3.59 12.61
CA ALA A 152 -1.81 2.98 13.84
C ALA A 152 -0.53 3.67 14.35
N THR A 153 0.37 4.09 13.45
CA THR A 153 1.58 4.83 13.84
C THR A 153 1.25 6.24 14.33
N VAL A 154 0.21 6.89 13.78
CA VAL A 154 -0.25 8.19 14.29
C VAL A 154 -0.82 8.04 15.70
N LEU A 155 -1.66 7.02 15.93
CA LEU A 155 -2.22 6.73 17.26
C LEU A 155 -1.13 6.41 18.29
N TRP A 156 -0.16 5.57 17.92
CA TRP A 156 1.00 5.28 18.76
C TRP A 156 1.74 6.56 19.16
N PHE A 157 1.94 7.48 18.22
CA PHE A 157 2.63 8.73 18.48
C PHE A 157 1.85 9.61 19.48
N GLU A 158 0.54 9.79 19.29
CA GLU A 158 -0.26 10.58 20.23
C GLU A 158 -0.29 9.95 21.63
N GLN A 159 -0.41 8.63 21.73
CA GLN A 159 -0.31 7.92 23.01
C GLN A 159 1.06 8.11 23.68
N ALA A 160 2.14 8.09 22.91
CA ALA A 160 3.48 8.35 23.44
C ALA A 160 3.62 9.80 23.95
N ARG A 161 3.00 10.76 23.27
CA ARG A 161 2.95 12.17 23.71
C ARG A 161 2.13 12.36 24.98
N GLU A 162 0.95 11.75 25.06
CA GLU A 162 0.10 11.79 26.26
C GLU A 162 0.83 11.24 27.48
N LYS A 163 1.56 10.12 27.32
CA LYS A 163 2.38 9.55 28.39
C LYS A 163 3.57 10.41 28.81
N ALA A 164 4.09 11.23 27.90
CA ALA A 164 5.23 12.11 28.14
C ALA A 164 4.84 13.50 28.65
N ALA A 165 3.57 13.91 28.47
CA ALA A 165 3.06 15.14 29.05
C ALA A 165 3.05 15.04 30.59
N PRO A 166 3.47 16.08 31.32
CA PRO A 166 3.30 16.09 32.77
C PRO A 166 1.81 15.94 33.10
N ALA A 167 1.50 15.07 34.08
CA ALA A 167 0.15 14.95 34.60
C ALA A 167 -0.37 16.35 35.02
N PRO A 168 -1.66 16.66 34.77
CA PRO A 168 -2.24 17.96 35.09
C PRO A 168 -2.13 18.31 36.58
#